data_AF-A0A969HK66-F1
#
_entry.id   AF-A0A969HK66-F1
#
_cell.length_a   1.000
_cell.length_b   1.000
_cell.length_c   1.000
_cell.angle_alpha   90.00
_cell.angle_beta   90.00
_cell.angle_gamma   90.00
#
_symmetry.space_group_name_H-M   'P 1'
#
loop_
_entity.id
_entity.type
_entity.pdbx_description
1 polymer ?
#
loop_
_entity_poly.entity_id
_entity_poly.type
_entity_poly.pdbx_seq_one_letter_code
_entity_poly.pdbx_strand_id
1 'polypeptide(L)'
;MPLKHLKYLFKSLDRRKQPEDIAARILMILGNDLSPSEKDQWQASTPQESGSPWPGHSSLAEDFQPPVGMRRQIRKALDLFVSAPNFDKNFYSQPEEVRKFIHNISQEIHKDFGANDFKHDRLSRIQRQNQGLDLSRRKYNKLFRHLKRLEEKLRILELELKKLSFRRMEKSGLAYQLDWETFSSDVPSACFIAYYTALCNQRPETAGPAPSSFPDAIARLLFARCLGNAQSTWWAIAHVCLHEEVISRLTDKHKGKLIGRWFGILSEIADLLATLWESSALQRDTMTARPGNDSSSWNHTANAWNNARLHWIALLRALNLQTMLTAIYLGKVQPLSFIKAETSLSKTNAASKNDWLLWLALPLPWEVLRGRQICSRQRVENQCARQRIDPASLDWPAPQTSTDNHPSPTLIQVIKEDAPALINLLKAHGYFPANPG
;
A
#
# COMPACT_ATOMS: atom_id res chain seq x y z
N MET A 1 14.00 -18.35 24.93
CA MET A 1 13.95 -16.87 24.81
C MET A 1 13.80 -16.33 23.38
N PRO A 2 14.45 -16.85 22.31
CA PRO A 2 14.48 -16.17 21.00
C PRO A 2 13.10 -16.02 20.34
N LEU A 3 12.19 -16.99 20.53
CA LEU A 3 10.84 -16.95 19.94
C LEU A 3 10.01 -15.73 20.38
N LYS A 4 10.15 -15.25 21.63
CA LYS A 4 9.43 -14.07 22.12
C LYS A 4 9.91 -12.80 21.40
N HIS A 5 11.21 -12.68 21.17
CA HIS A 5 11.81 -11.56 20.47
C HIS A 5 11.47 -11.60 18.97
N LEU A 6 11.48 -12.78 18.36
CA LEU A 6 11.07 -12.95 16.97
C LEU A 6 9.60 -12.57 16.75
N LYS A 7 8.70 -12.96 17.66
CA LYS A 7 7.29 -12.52 17.65
C LYS A 7 7.14 -11.01 17.81
N TYR A 8 8.04 -10.36 18.55
CA TYR A 8 8.07 -8.90 18.67
C TYR A 8 8.48 -8.26 17.34
N LEU A 9 9.54 -8.76 16.70
CA LEU A 9 9.97 -8.30 15.39
C LEU A 9 8.85 -8.41 14.34
N PHE A 10 8.15 -9.55 14.30
CA PHE A 10 7.01 -9.71 13.40
C PHE A 10 5.90 -8.68 13.64
N LYS A 11 5.53 -8.46 14.91
CA LYS A 11 4.51 -7.44 15.26
C LYS A 11 4.94 -6.02 14.93
N SER A 12 6.25 -5.75 14.79
CA SER A 12 6.73 -4.42 14.41
C SER A 12 6.55 -4.10 12.92
N LEU A 13 6.32 -5.10 12.06
CA LEU A 13 6.08 -4.86 10.62
C LEU A 13 4.82 -4.02 10.36
N ASP A 14 3.85 -4.08 11.27
CA ASP A 14 2.61 -3.30 11.23
C ASP A 14 2.70 -1.94 11.93
N ARG A 15 3.88 -1.54 12.39
CA ARG A 15 4.10 -0.38 13.27
C ARG A 15 5.23 0.50 12.75
N ARG A 16 5.31 1.73 13.24
CA ARG A 16 6.36 2.71 12.99
C ARG A 16 7.38 2.70 14.13
N LYS A 17 7.93 1.53 14.42
CA LYS A 17 8.98 1.39 15.44
C LYS A 17 10.26 2.06 14.99
N GLN A 18 10.98 2.63 15.95
CA GLN A 18 12.29 3.21 15.69
C GLN A 18 13.29 2.08 15.38
N PRO A 19 14.18 2.24 14.38
CA PRO A 19 15.23 1.27 14.07
C PRO A 19 16.09 0.92 15.28
N GLU A 20 16.32 1.84 16.21
CA GLU A 20 17.11 1.65 17.43
C GLU A 20 16.44 0.62 18.36
N ASP A 21 15.13 0.70 18.55
CA ASP A 21 14.37 -0.29 19.33
C ASP A 21 14.43 -1.68 18.70
N ILE A 22 14.36 -1.73 17.37
CA ILE A 22 14.43 -2.98 16.61
C ILE A 22 15.85 -3.56 16.67
N ALA A 23 16.88 -2.72 16.55
CA ALA A 23 18.27 -3.11 16.68
C ALA A 23 18.56 -3.72 18.07
N ALA A 24 18.11 -3.07 19.15
CA ALA A 24 18.26 -3.60 20.51
C ALA A 24 17.59 -4.98 20.66
N ARG A 25 16.45 -5.20 20.01
CA ARG A 25 15.76 -6.50 20.01
C ARG A 25 16.47 -7.55 19.17
N ILE A 26 17.08 -7.16 18.05
CA ILE A 26 17.89 -8.06 17.22
C ILE A 26 19.15 -8.50 17.96
N LEU A 27 19.81 -7.62 18.71
CA LEU A 27 20.96 -7.99 19.56
C LEU A 27 20.59 -9.06 20.59
N MET A 28 19.37 -9.04 21.14
CA MET A 28 18.90 -10.10 22.05
C MET A 28 18.71 -11.46 21.36
N ILE A 29 18.59 -11.48 20.03
CA ILE A 29 18.43 -12.70 19.22
C ILE A 29 19.79 -13.18 18.73
N LEU A 30 20.58 -12.29 18.11
CA LEU A 30 21.82 -12.63 17.42
C LEU A 30 23.08 -12.45 18.28
N GLY A 31 22.99 -11.85 19.47
CA GLY A 31 24.16 -11.34 20.19
C GLY A 31 25.28 -12.36 20.47
N ASN A 32 24.94 -13.64 20.61
CA ASN A 32 25.94 -14.71 20.76
C ASN A 32 26.49 -15.21 19.41
N ASP A 33 25.75 -15.00 18.32
CA ASP A 33 26.05 -15.44 16.96
C ASP A 33 26.74 -14.34 16.11
N LEU A 34 26.95 -13.16 16.69
CA LEU A 34 27.74 -12.08 16.10
C LEU A 34 29.23 -12.30 16.41
N SER A 35 30.05 -12.26 15.36
CA SER A 35 31.50 -12.22 15.48
C SER A 35 31.97 -10.94 16.19
N PRO A 36 33.21 -10.91 16.74
CA PRO A 36 33.75 -9.70 17.36
C PRO A 36 33.70 -8.47 16.43
N SER A 37 34.08 -8.64 15.16
CA SER A 37 34.04 -7.55 14.17
C SER A 37 32.61 -7.05 13.90
N GLU A 38 31.62 -7.95 13.85
CA GLU A 38 30.21 -7.57 13.71
C GLU A 38 29.69 -6.82 14.94
N LYS A 39 30.13 -7.21 16.15
CA LYS A 39 29.79 -6.51 17.40
C LYS A 39 30.37 -5.10 17.41
N ASP A 40 31.62 -4.95 17.01
CA ASP A 40 32.27 -3.63 16.93
C ASP A 40 31.57 -2.73 15.91
N GLN A 41 31.24 -3.26 14.73
CA GLN A 41 30.47 -2.54 13.72
C GLN A 41 29.09 -2.14 14.25
N TRP A 42 28.40 -3.03 14.95
CA TRP A 42 27.09 -2.76 15.54
C TRP A 42 27.17 -1.64 16.60
N GLN A 43 28.15 -1.72 17.50
CA GLN A 43 28.35 -0.71 18.54
C GLN A 43 28.71 0.66 17.95
N ALA A 44 29.56 0.70 16.92
CA ALA A 44 29.92 1.94 16.23
C ALA A 44 28.74 2.57 15.46
N SER A 45 27.76 1.75 15.05
CA SER A 45 26.61 2.19 14.25
C SER A 45 25.37 2.52 15.09
N THR A 46 25.35 2.08 16.34
CA THR A 46 24.31 2.46 17.29
C THR A 46 24.70 3.82 17.86
N PRO A 47 23.90 4.88 17.70
CA PRO A 47 24.19 6.13 18.38
C PRO A 47 24.37 5.83 19.87
N GLN A 48 25.54 6.14 20.45
CA GLN A 48 25.65 6.25 21.91
C GLN A 48 24.53 7.17 22.32
N GLU A 49 23.66 6.73 23.25
CA GLU A 49 22.49 7.46 23.75
C GLU A 49 22.80 8.96 23.73
N SER A 50 22.35 9.64 22.67
CA SER A 50 22.66 11.05 22.52
C SER A 50 22.00 11.70 23.72
N GLY A 51 22.80 12.41 24.53
CA GLY A 51 22.44 13.05 25.81
C GLY A 51 21.38 14.15 25.69
N SER A 52 20.27 13.85 25.01
CA SER A 52 19.01 14.53 25.19
C SER A 52 18.50 14.19 26.59
N PRO A 53 18.12 15.17 27.43
CA PRO A 53 17.68 14.92 28.80
C PRO A 53 16.39 14.09 28.91
N TRP A 54 15.82 13.67 27.76
CA TRP A 54 14.57 12.93 27.63
C TRP A 54 14.76 11.79 26.61
N PRO A 55 15.08 10.57 27.06
CA PRO A 55 15.12 9.40 26.18
C PRO A 55 13.70 9.06 25.73
N GLY A 56 13.45 9.00 24.41
CA GLY A 56 12.22 8.39 23.87
C GLY A 56 11.08 9.33 23.46
N HIS A 57 11.30 10.62 23.21
CA HIS A 57 10.30 11.47 22.56
C HIS A 57 10.57 11.63 21.06
N SER A 58 10.02 10.71 20.27
CA SER A 58 9.72 10.99 18.86
C SER A 58 8.36 11.67 18.79
N SER A 59 8.23 12.76 18.02
CA SER A 59 6.94 13.40 17.73
C SER A 59 6.06 12.56 16.80
N LEU A 60 6.59 11.46 16.24
CA LEU A 60 5.87 10.53 15.38
C LEU A 60 5.26 9.40 16.22
N ALA A 61 3.95 9.17 16.03
CA ALA A 61 3.27 8.04 16.65
C ALA A 61 3.88 6.70 16.19
N GLU A 62 4.15 5.81 17.15
CA GLU A 62 4.71 4.47 16.90
C GLU A 62 3.75 3.53 16.17
N ASP A 63 2.44 3.83 16.20
CA ASP A 63 1.42 3.02 15.56
C ASP A 63 0.74 3.83 14.45
N PHE A 64 0.42 3.15 13.35
CA PHE A 64 -0.49 3.73 12.37
C PHE A 64 -1.88 3.84 12.98
N GLN A 65 -2.48 5.04 12.92
CA GLN A 65 -3.80 5.26 13.51
C GLN A 65 -4.84 4.30 12.90
N PRO A 66 -5.41 3.38 13.71
CA PRO A 66 -6.39 2.43 13.21
C PRO A 66 -7.71 3.15 12.89
N PRO A 67 -8.51 2.60 11.96
CA PRO A 67 -9.82 3.16 11.66
C PRO A 67 -10.75 3.05 12.86
N VAL A 68 -11.66 4.02 12.97
CA VAL A 68 -12.70 3.99 14.00
C VAL A 68 -13.70 2.89 13.66
N GLY A 69 -13.65 1.79 14.43
CA GLY A 69 -14.59 0.68 14.31
C GLY A 69 -16.05 1.03 14.65
N MET A 70 -16.92 0.05 14.55
CA MET A 70 -18.39 0.23 14.57
C MET A 70 -19.03 -0.01 15.94
N ARG A 71 -18.24 0.07 17.02
CA ARG A 71 -18.65 -0.33 18.39
C ARG A 71 -19.93 0.37 18.85
N ARG A 72 -20.06 1.68 18.62
CA ARG A 72 -21.25 2.44 19.05
C ARG A 72 -22.50 2.03 18.27
N GLN A 73 -22.35 1.83 16.95
CA GLN A 73 -23.45 1.49 16.05
C GLN A 73 -23.94 0.06 16.30
N ILE A 74 -23.02 -0.88 16.54
CA ILE A 74 -23.33 -2.29 16.85
C ILE A 74 -23.98 -2.39 18.23
N ARG A 75 -23.47 -1.72 19.25
CA ARG A 75 -24.16 -1.64 20.55
C ARG A 75 -25.59 -1.15 20.41
N LYS A 76 -25.80 -0.13 19.59
CA LYS A 76 -27.16 0.36 19.37
C LYS A 76 -28.04 -0.65 18.62
N ALA A 77 -27.45 -1.49 17.76
CA ALA A 77 -28.17 -2.58 17.12
C ALA A 77 -28.56 -3.67 18.13
N LEU A 78 -27.67 -4.03 19.08
CA LEU A 78 -27.98 -4.95 20.17
C LEU A 78 -29.19 -4.49 20.99
N ASP A 79 -29.36 -3.18 21.21
CA ASP A 79 -30.55 -2.64 21.90
C ASP A 79 -31.84 -2.73 21.07
N LEU A 80 -31.72 -2.76 19.73
CA LEU A 80 -32.85 -2.56 18.81
C LEU A 80 -33.38 -3.86 18.21
N PHE A 81 -32.51 -4.85 18.02
CA PHE A 81 -32.79 -6.12 17.36
C PHE A 81 -32.73 -7.25 18.38
N VAL A 82 -33.78 -8.06 18.44
CA VAL A 82 -33.87 -9.18 19.39
C VAL A 82 -32.98 -10.33 18.91
N SER A 83 -32.85 -10.51 17.60
CA SER A 83 -32.01 -11.54 16.96
C SER A 83 -30.51 -11.29 17.07
N ALA A 84 -30.09 -10.17 17.65
CA ALA A 84 -28.70 -9.73 17.66
C ALA A 84 -27.82 -10.63 18.55
N PRO A 85 -26.84 -11.36 17.99
CA PRO A 85 -26.02 -12.29 18.76
C PRO A 85 -25.00 -11.56 19.65
N ASN A 86 -24.52 -12.26 20.68
CA ASN A 86 -23.45 -11.78 21.55
C ASN A 86 -22.07 -12.03 20.92
N PHE A 87 -21.12 -11.11 21.12
CA PHE A 87 -19.80 -11.17 20.47
C PHE A 87 -18.65 -10.73 21.39
N ASP A 88 -17.44 -11.16 21.01
CA ASP A 88 -16.20 -10.74 21.64
C ASP A 88 -15.79 -9.29 21.29
N LYS A 89 -14.87 -8.71 22.08
CA LYS A 89 -14.50 -7.29 22.06
C LYS A 89 -13.84 -6.82 20.76
N ASN A 90 -13.22 -7.71 19.97
CA ASN A 90 -12.51 -7.36 18.73
C ASN A 90 -13.40 -7.36 17.48
N PHE A 91 -14.64 -7.82 17.59
CA PHE A 91 -15.63 -7.93 16.52
C PHE A 91 -15.84 -6.62 15.74
N TYR A 92 -15.87 -5.48 16.43
CA TYR A 92 -16.32 -4.21 15.88
C TYR A 92 -15.42 -3.58 14.80
N SER A 93 -14.23 -4.13 14.60
CA SER A 93 -13.24 -3.63 13.64
C SER A 93 -12.96 -4.62 12.51
N GLN A 94 -13.70 -5.74 12.44
CA GLN A 94 -13.54 -6.79 11.44
C GLN A 94 -14.72 -6.73 10.44
N PRO A 95 -14.50 -6.25 9.19
CA PRO A 95 -15.59 -6.05 8.23
C PRO A 95 -16.43 -7.29 7.96
N GLU A 96 -15.80 -8.45 7.77
CA GLU A 96 -16.51 -9.69 7.48
C GLU A 96 -17.43 -10.13 8.62
N GLU A 97 -16.98 -9.99 9.85
CA GLU A 97 -17.80 -10.33 11.02
C GLU A 97 -18.95 -9.32 11.19
N VAL A 98 -18.69 -8.03 10.97
CA VAL A 98 -19.75 -7.00 10.96
C VAL A 98 -20.75 -7.24 9.83
N ARG A 99 -20.30 -7.67 8.65
CA ARG A 99 -21.15 -8.03 7.51
C ARG A 99 -22.07 -9.20 7.85
N LYS A 100 -21.52 -10.29 8.39
CA LYS A 100 -22.32 -11.45 8.86
C LYS A 100 -23.36 -11.03 9.89
N PHE A 101 -22.98 -10.16 10.83
CA PHE A 101 -23.92 -9.62 11.82
C PHE A 101 -25.06 -8.85 11.17
N ILE A 102 -24.76 -7.92 10.25
CA ILE A 102 -25.78 -7.15 9.53
C ILE A 102 -26.71 -8.11 8.79
N HIS A 103 -26.18 -9.12 8.10
CA HIS A 103 -27.02 -10.12 7.42
C HIS A 103 -27.97 -10.82 8.38
N ASN A 104 -27.49 -11.24 9.56
CA ASN A 104 -28.30 -11.93 10.56
C ASN A 104 -29.44 -11.03 11.09
N ILE A 105 -29.12 -9.82 11.56
CA ILE A 105 -30.16 -8.91 12.10
C ILE A 105 -31.09 -8.35 11.03
N SER A 106 -30.68 -8.39 9.75
CA SER A 106 -31.54 -7.97 8.64
C SER A 106 -32.68 -8.95 8.37
N GLN A 107 -32.50 -10.23 8.73
CA GLN A 107 -33.55 -11.24 8.63
C GLN A 107 -34.75 -10.92 9.54
N GLU A 108 -34.54 -10.29 10.70
CA GLU A 108 -35.62 -9.92 11.64
C GLU A 108 -36.70 -9.02 11.01
N ILE A 109 -36.35 -8.27 9.96
CA ILE A 109 -37.28 -7.39 9.25
C ILE A 109 -37.39 -7.71 7.76
N HIS A 110 -36.86 -8.86 7.34
CA HIS A 110 -36.76 -9.31 5.94
C HIS A 110 -36.25 -8.22 4.99
N LYS A 111 -35.18 -7.53 5.41
CA LYS A 111 -34.47 -6.57 4.57
C LYS A 111 -33.32 -7.29 3.89
N ASP A 112 -33.25 -7.21 2.57
CA ASP A 112 -32.06 -7.69 1.86
C ASP A 112 -30.87 -6.74 2.07
N PHE A 113 -29.68 -7.32 2.17
CA PHE A 113 -28.45 -6.54 2.28
C PHE A 113 -28.24 -5.72 1.00
N GLY A 114 -27.95 -4.42 1.14
CA GLY A 114 -27.85 -3.50 0.00
C GLY A 114 -29.18 -2.86 -0.41
N ALA A 115 -30.33 -3.45 -0.06
CA ALA A 115 -31.65 -2.93 -0.37
C ALA A 115 -32.00 -1.75 0.56
N ASN A 116 -31.52 -0.57 0.20
CA ASN A 116 -31.46 0.64 1.03
C ASN A 116 -32.37 1.79 0.56
N ASP A 117 -33.22 1.55 -0.44
CA ASP A 117 -34.20 2.50 -0.96
C ASP A 117 -35.47 2.52 -0.11
N PHE A 118 -35.89 3.71 0.34
CA PHE A 118 -37.07 3.86 1.19
C PHE A 118 -38.41 3.67 0.49
N LYS A 119 -38.42 3.85 -0.83
CA LYS A 119 -39.61 3.76 -1.69
C LYS A 119 -39.76 2.35 -2.22
N HIS A 120 -38.67 1.71 -2.64
CA HIS A 120 -38.69 0.43 -3.35
C HIS A 120 -38.42 -0.77 -2.44
N ASP A 121 -37.48 -0.66 -1.49
CA ASP A 121 -37.00 -1.82 -0.72
C ASP A 121 -37.73 -1.98 0.62
N ARG A 122 -38.54 -0.99 0.98
CA ARG A 122 -39.22 -0.91 2.27
C ARG A 122 -40.60 -1.56 2.19
N LEU A 123 -40.85 -2.57 3.03
CA LEU A 123 -42.15 -3.23 3.09
C LEU A 123 -43.28 -2.26 3.49
N SER A 124 -44.37 -2.29 2.73
CA SER A 124 -45.65 -1.63 3.03
C SER A 124 -46.37 -2.30 4.22
N ARG A 125 -47.52 -1.73 4.64
CA ARG A 125 -48.33 -2.33 5.72
C ARG A 125 -48.77 -3.74 5.37
N ILE A 126 -49.29 -3.94 4.17
CA ILE A 126 -49.79 -5.23 3.68
C ILE A 126 -48.62 -6.22 3.57
N GLN A 127 -47.50 -5.81 2.98
CA GLN A 127 -46.33 -6.67 2.84
C GLN A 127 -45.76 -7.14 4.20
N ARG A 128 -45.73 -6.26 5.22
CA ARG A 128 -45.30 -6.67 6.58
C ARG A 128 -46.23 -7.72 7.18
N GLN A 129 -47.55 -7.54 7.04
CA GLN A 129 -48.52 -8.52 7.53
C GLN A 129 -48.40 -9.87 6.81
N ASN A 130 -48.25 -9.84 5.48
CA ASN A 130 -48.06 -11.06 4.68
C ASN A 130 -46.77 -11.82 5.04
N GLN A 131 -45.76 -11.10 5.53
CA GLN A 131 -44.51 -11.69 5.99
C GLN A 131 -44.49 -11.97 7.50
N GLY A 132 -45.64 -11.92 8.18
CA GLY A 132 -45.74 -12.24 9.60
C GLY A 132 -45.07 -11.23 10.55
N LEU A 133 -44.73 -10.03 10.06
CA LEU A 133 -44.09 -9.00 10.86
C LEU A 133 -45.13 -8.15 11.61
N ASP A 134 -45.36 -8.48 12.88
CA ASP A 134 -46.17 -7.65 13.79
C ASP A 134 -45.36 -6.45 14.35
N LEU A 135 -45.00 -5.53 13.45
CA LEU A 135 -44.24 -4.33 13.76
C LEU A 135 -45.00 -3.08 13.36
N SER A 136 -45.09 -2.12 14.28
CA SER A 136 -45.60 -0.79 13.96
C SER A 136 -44.72 -0.13 12.88
N ARG A 137 -45.33 0.70 12.01
CA ARG A 137 -44.63 1.44 10.95
C ARG A 137 -43.42 2.20 11.49
N ARG A 138 -43.55 2.80 12.68
CA ARG A 138 -42.48 3.58 13.32
C ARG A 138 -41.32 2.68 13.74
N LYS A 139 -41.58 1.51 14.35
CA LYS A 139 -40.56 0.55 14.76
C LYS A 139 -39.84 -0.01 13.53
N TYR A 140 -40.57 -0.50 12.53
CA TYR A 140 -39.99 -1.00 11.28
C TYR A 140 -39.09 0.05 10.59
N ASN A 141 -39.58 1.29 10.43
CA ASN A 141 -38.79 2.37 9.82
C ASN A 141 -37.55 2.75 10.63
N LYS A 142 -37.56 2.53 11.95
CA LYS A 142 -36.38 2.75 12.80
C LYS A 142 -35.33 1.68 12.54
N LEU A 143 -35.73 0.41 12.49
CA LEU A 143 -34.86 -0.73 12.21
C LEU A 143 -34.26 -0.63 10.79
N PHE A 144 -35.09 -0.38 9.78
CA PHE A 144 -34.64 -0.21 8.39
C PHE A 144 -33.61 0.93 8.25
N ARG A 145 -33.86 2.10 8.86
CA ARG A 145 -32.90 3.22 8.89
C ARG A 145 -31.58 2.84 9.57
N HIS A 146 -31.65 2.05 10.64
CA HIS A 146 -30.46 1.64 11.37
C HIS A 146 -29.60 0.68 10.53
N LEU A 147 -30.20 -0.31 9.87
CA LEU A 147 -29.50 -1.24 8.98
C LEU A 147 -28.83 -0.51 7.81
N LYS A 148 -29.56 0.39 7.13
CA LYS A 148 -28.99 1.21 6.07
C LYS A 148 -27.73 1.97 6.53
N ARG A 149 -27.78 2.56 7.74
CA ARG A 149 -26.64 3.28 8.31
C ARG A 149 -25.50 2.36 8.73
N LEU A 150 -25.80 1.13 9.17
CA LEU A 150 -24.79 0.12 9.47
C LEU A 150 -24.07 -0.32 8.19
N GLU A 151 -24.81 -0.61 7.12
CA GLU A 151 -24.25 -0.99 5.82
C GLU A 151 -23.35 0.12 5.25
N GLU A 152 -23.81 1.38 5.29
CA GLU A 152 -22.98 2.50 4.85
C GLU A 152 -21.74 2.66 5.73
N LYS A 153 -21.87 2.48 7.05
CA LYS A 153 -20.71 2.58 7.95
C LYS A 153 -19.73 1.42 7.78
N LEU A 154 -20.20 0.22 7.42
CA LEU A 154 -19.38 -0.92 7.05
C LEU A 154 -18.57 -0.61 5.79
N ARG A 155 -19.22 -0.07 4.74
CA ARG A 155 -18.53 0.36 3.51
C ARG A 155 -17.44 1.39 3.79
N ILE A 156 -17.71 2.35 4.69
CA ILE A 156 -16.70 3.32 5.14
C ILE A 156 -15.56 2.63 5.90
N LEU A 157 -15.86 1.67 6.78
CA LEU A 157 -14.83 0.93 7.53
C LEU A 157 -13.90 0.16 6.58
N GLU A 158 -14.46 -0.53 5.58
CA GLU A 158 -13.69 -1.25 4.56
C GLU A 158 -12.77 -0.31 3.79
N LEU A 159 -13.28 0.85 3.38
CA LEU A 159 -12.49 1.88 2.71
C LEU A 159 -11.36 2.40 3.61
N GLU A 160 -11.63 2.67 4.88
CA GLU A 160 -10.62 3.17 5.82
C GLU A 160 -9.55 2.12 6.16
N LEU A 161 -9.90 0.83 6.18
CA LEU A 161 -8.94 -0.26 6.29
C LEU A 161 -8.06 -0.37 5.04
N LYS A 162 -8.63 -0.17 3.85
CA LYS A 162 -7.87 -0.11 2.59
C LYS A 162 -6.93 1.11 2.56
N LYS A 163 -7.37 2.27 3.03
CA LYS A 163 -6.48 3.44 3.20
C LYS A 163 -5.37 3.17 4.22
N LEU A 164 -5.65 2.41 5.29
CA LEU A 164 -4.62 1.99 6.24
C LEU A 164 -3.56 1.10 5.58
N SER A 165 -3.96 0.12 4.76
CA SER A 165 -3.01 -0.74 4.05
C SER A 165 -2.14 0.06 3.09
N PHE A 166 -2.72 1.05 2.39
CA PHE A 166 -1.96 1.97 1.53
C PHE A 166 -0.95 2.82 2.31
N ARG A 167 -1.31 3.33 3.50
CA ARG A 167 -0.39 4.08 4.37
C ARG A 167 0.76 3.20 4.90
N ARG A 168 0.51 1.92 5.17
CA ARG A 168 1.57 0.98 5.57
C ARG A 168 2.51 0.70 4.40
N MET A 169 1.93 0.44 3.23
CA MET A 169 2.69 0.20 2.01
C MET A 169 3.54 1.39 1.58
N GLU A 170 2.98 2.60 1.68
CA GLU A 170 3.68 3.86 1.40
C GLU A 170 5.01 3.94 2.17
N LYS A 171 5.10 3.37 3.38
CA LYS A 171 6.29 3.46 4.22
C LYS A 171 7.19 2.24 4.21
N SER A 172 6.64 1.04 4.07
CA SER A 172 7.36 -0.22 4.35
C SER A 172 7.18 -1.29 3.27
N GLY A 173 6.64 -0.91 2.11
CA GLY A 173 6.37 -1.84 1.02
C GLY A 173 5.36 -2.92 1.40
N LEU A 174 5.68 -4.18 1.14
CA LEU A 174 4.79 -5.32 1.39
C LEU A 174 5.04 -6.00 2.74
N ALA A 175 5.82 -5.40 3.64
CA ALA A 175 6.16 -5.96 4.96
C ALA A 175 4.92 -6.47 5.74
N TYR A 176 3.87 -5.63 5.78
CA TYR A 176 2.63 -5.90 6.52
C TYR A 176 1.83 -7.10 5.99
N GLN A 177 2.22 -7.65 4.83
CA GLN A 177 1.54 -8.77 4.21
C GLN A 177 2.28 -10.10 4.39
N LEU A 178 3.42 -10.10 5.07
CA LEU A 178 4.13 -11.33 5.44
C LEU A 178 3.33 -12.07 6.53
N ASP A 179 3.14 -13.36 6.34
CA ASP A 179 2.67 -14.25 7.40
C ASP A 179 3.80 -14.63 8.37
N TRP A 180 3.41 -15.16 9.52
CA TRP A 180 4.35 -15.52 10.58
C TRP A 180 5.28 -16.64 10.15
N GLU A 181 4.76 -17.63 9.43
CA GLU A 181 5.49 -18.81 8.98
C GLU A 181 6.63 -18.43 8.04
N THR A 182 6.33 -17.61 7.04
CA THR A 182 7.29 -17.07 6.07
C THR A 182 8.31 -16.18 6.76
N PHE A 183 7.86 -15.28 7.64
CA PHE A 183 8.76 -14.37 8.36
C PHE A 183 9.71 -15.10 9.30
N SER A 184 9.21 -16.09 10.05
CA SER A 184 9.98 -16.79 11.09
C SER A 184 10.83 -17.96 10.58
N SER A 185 10.72 -18.28 9.29
CA SER A 185 11.44 -19.39 8.64
C SER A 185 12.97 -19.27 8.71
N ASP A 186 13.49 -18.04 8.66
CA ASP A 186 14.93 -17.77 8.73
C ASP A 186 15.21 -16.55 9.61
N VAL A 187 15.97 -16.75 10.69
CA VAL A 187 16.21 -15.70 11.70
C VAL A 187 17.02 -14.51 11.14
N PRO A 188 18.13 -14.70 10.40
CA PRO A 188 18.81 -13.60 9.71
C PRO A 188 17.87 -12.79 8.82
N SER A 189 17.05 -13.44 7.99
CA SER A 189 16.07 -12.76 7.14
C SER A 189 15.05 -11.98 7.96
N ALA A 190 14.52 -12.57 9.04
CA ALA A 190 13.57 -11.91 9.93
C ALA A 190 14.14 -10.64 10.58
N CYS A 191 15.39 -10.72 11.04
CA CYS A 191 16.12 -9.58 11.61
C CYS A 191 16.33 -8.48 10.57
N PHE A 192 16.78 -8.83 9.36
CA PHE A 192 16.94 -7.87 8.27
C PHE A 192 15.61 -7.19 7.90
N ILE A 193 14.55 -7.97 7.68
CA ILE A 193 13.22 -7.47 7.29
C ILE A 193 12.67 -6.50 8.33
N ALA A 194 12.72 -6.86 9.61
CA ALA A 194 12.20 -6.01 10.68
C ALA A 194 12.98 -4.70 10.80
N TYR A 195 14.31 -4.75 10.73
CA TYR A 195 15.15 -3.57 10.82
C TYR A 195 15.00 -2.65 9.62
N TYR A 196 15.03 -3.22 8.40
CA TYR A 196 14.87 -2.45 7.17
C TYR A 196 13.47 -1.80 7.09
N THR A 197 12.43 -2.51 7.53
CA THR A 197 11.07 -1.93 7.65
C THR A 197 11.05 -0.71 8.59
N ALA A 198 11.73 -0.79 9.73
CA ALA A 198 11.82 0.34 10.66
C ALA A 198 12.56 1.55 10.05
N LEU A 199 13.62 1.31 9.28
CA LEU A 199 14.34 2.37 8.57
C LEU A 199 13.45 3.08 7.53
N CYS A 200 12.74 2.32 6.70
CA CYS A 200 11.84 2.89 5.68
C CYS A 200 10.68 3.70 6.32
N ASN A 201 10.24 3.33 7.53
CA ASN A 201 9.23 4.09 8.27
C ASN A 201 9.70 5.49 8.71
N GLN A 202 11.01 5.69 8.92
CA GLN A 202 11.57 7.00 9.30
C GLN A 202 11.84 7.91 8.10
N ARG A 203 12.27 7.35 6.96
CA ARG A 203 12.66 8.12 5.78
C ARG A 203 11.90 7.60 4.55
N PRO A 204 10.89 8.34 4.04
CA PRO A 204 10.16 7.93 2.84
C PRO A 204 10.96 8.11 1.53
N GLU A 205 12.15 8.69 1.60
CA GLU A 205 13.01 8.94 0.44
C GLU A 205 14.12 7.90 0.42
N THR A 206 13.95 6.81 -0.33
CA THR A 206 15.01 6.05 -1.04
C THR A 206 14.48 4.68 -1.47
N ALA A 207 13.74 4.63 -2.57
CA ALA A 207 13.75 3.40 -3.36
C ALA A 207 14.83 3.55 -4.46
N GLY A 208 16.02 3.05 -4.15
CA GLY A 208 17.18 2.84 -5.04
C GLY A 208 18.40 3.72 -4.70
N PRO A 209 19.67 3.23 -4.79
CA PRO A 209 20.19 2.05 -5.51
C PRO A 209 20.94 0.96 -4.64
N ALA A 210 21.88 0.19 -5.23
CA ALA A 210 22.88 -0.83 -4.77
C ALA A 210 23.02 -1.30 -3.27
N PRO A 211 23.59 -2.49 -2.95
CA PRO A 211 23.86 -2.94 -1.56
C PRO A 211 24.94 -2.10 -0.87
N SER A 212 25.80 -1.44 -1.65
CA SER A 212 26.73 -0.40 -1.20
C SER A 212 26.04 0.93 -0.88
N SER A 213 24.74 1.06 -1.17
CA SER A 213 23.96 2.29 -1.00
C SER A 213 23.09 2.29 0.26
N PHE A 214 22.88 1.16 0.95
CA PHE A 214 22.20 1.17 2.24
C PHE A 214 22.96 2.18 3.12
N PRO A 215 22.39 3.33 3.46
CA PRO A 215 23.14 4.36 4.19
C PRO A 215 23.47 3.85 5.59
N ASP A 216 22.64 2.96 6.11
CA ASP A 216 22.72 2.38 7.44
C ASP A 216 23.64 1.14 7.50
N ALA A 217 24.56 1.14 8.45
CA ALA A 217 25.55 0.09 8.63
C ALA A 217 24.99 -1.20 9.25
N ILE A 218 23.97 -1.12 10.10
CA ILE A 218 23.30 -2.29 10.68
C ILE A 218 22.51 -3.02 9.58
N ALA A 219 21.82 -2.28 8.71
CA ALA A 219 21.12 -2.87 7.56
C ALA A 219 22.09 -3.60 6.63
N ARG A 220 23.27 -3.02 6.34
CA ARG A 220 24.32 -3.68 5.55
C ARG A 220 24.82 -4.97 6.20
N LEU A 221 25.10 -4.93 7.51
CA LEU A 221 25.54 -6.11 8.27
C LEU A 221 24.49 -7.23 8.20
N LEU A 222 23.22 -6.91 8.49
CA LEU A 222 22.13 -7.89 8.44
C LEU A 222 21.90 -8.44 7.04
N PHE A 223 22.02 -7.61 6.01
CA PHE A 223 21.91 -8.04 4.61
C PHE A 223 23.07 -8.97 4.22
N ALA A 224 24.31 -8.65 4.62
CA ALA A 224 25.48 -9.49 4.36
C ALA A 224 25.33 -10.88 5.00
N ARG A 225 24.73 -10.97 6.19
CA ARG A 225 24.40 -12.25 6.82
C ARG A 225 23.37 -13.05 6.02
N CYS A 226 22.39 -12.38 5.40
CA CYS A 226 21.46 -13.06 4.50
C CYS A 226 22.16 -13.59 3.24
N LEU A 227 23.11 -12.83 2.67
CA LEU A 227 23.89 -13.29 1.51
C LEU A 227 24.74 -14.52 1.82
N GLY A 228 25.32 -14.58 3.02
CA GLY A 228 26.11 -15.72 3.50
C GLY A 228 25.28 -16.94 3.92
N ASN A 229 23.95 -16.83 3.98
CA ASN A 229 23.07 -17.90 4.43
C ASN A 229 22.28 -18.51 3.26
N ALA A 230 22.56 -19.77 2.95
CA ALA A 230 21.86 -20.50 1.89
C ALA A 230 20.36 -20.69 2.15
N GLN A 231 19.93 -20.62 3.42
CA GLN A 231 18.53 -20.77 3.84
C GLN A 231 17.77 -19.44 3.89
N SER A 232 18.38 -18.33 3.47
CA SER A 232 17.70 -17.03 3.51
C SER A 232 16.43 -17.01 2.68
N THR A 233 15.37 -16.51 3.31
CA THR A 233 14.03 -16.46 2.73
C THR A 233 13.92 -15.25 1.80
N TRP A 234 14.57 -15.34 0.64
CA TRP A 234 14.62 -14.24 -0.35
C TRP A 234 13.24 -13.74 -0.77
N TRP A 235 12.24 -14.63 -0.81
CA TRP A 235 10.84 -14.26 -1.03
C TRP A 235 10.33 -13.26 0.00
N ALA A 236 10.64 -13.47 1.28
CA ALA A 236 10.24 -12.58 2.37
C ALA A 236 11.02 -11.25 2.30
N ILE A 237 12.32 -11.32 2.04
CA ILE A 237 13.18 -10.15 1.87
C ILE A 237 12.67 -9.25 0.72
N ALA A 238 12.22 -9.84 -0.38
CA ALA A 238 11.69 -9.13 -1.53
C ALA A 238 10.39 -8.37 -1.27
N HIS A 239 9.70 -8.61 -0.15
CA HIS A 239 8.53 -7.81 0.24
C HIS A 239 8.93 -6.40 0.69
N VAL A 240 10.16 -6.21 1.13
CA VAL A 240 10.65 -4.93 1.65
C VAL A 240 11.79 -4.36 0.81
N CYS A 241 12.63 -5.19 0.21
CA CYS A 241 13.82 -4.78 -0.52
C CYS A 241 13.82 -5.36 -1.95
N LEU A 242 13.65 -4.50 -2.96
CA LEU A 242 13.62 -4.89 -4.38
C LEU A 242 15.00 -4.73 -5.06
N HIS A 243 16.06 -4.98 -4.30
CA HIS A 243 17.42 -4.87 -4.79
C HIS A 243 17.73 -5.95 -5.85
N GLU A 244 18.54 -5.65 -6.87
CA GLU A 244 18.91 -6.59 -7.94
C GLU A 244 19.39 -7.95 -7.41
N GLU A 245 20.29 -7.94 -6.42
CA GLU A 245 20.77 -9.14 -5.72
C GLU A 245 19.65 -9.94 -5.02
N VAL A 246 18.61 -9.28 -4.50
CA VAL A 246 17.46 -10.00 -3.91
C VAL A 246 16.63 -10.62 -5.01
N ILE A 247 16.35 -9.86 -6.07
CA ILE A 247 15.52 -10.28 -7.19
C ILE A 247 16.20 -11.42 -7.98
N SER A 248 17.52 -11.41 -8.12
CA SER A 248 18.29 -12.47 -8.80
C SER A 248 18.15 -13.83 -8.11
N ARG A 249 17.93 -13.84 -6.79
CA ARG A 249 17.74 -15.05 -5.96
C ARG A 249 16.31 -15.61 -6.02
N LEU A 250 15.37 -14.90 -6.64
CA LEU A 250 13.99 -15.34 -6.76
C LEU A 250 13.79 -16.27 -7.96
N THR A 251 12.91 -17.25 -7.79
CA THR A 251 12.38 -18.06 -8.89
C THR A 251 11.47 -17.20 -9.78
N ASP A 252 11.29 -17.61 -11.04
CA ASP A 252 10.37 -16.92 -11.96
C ASP A 252 8.93 -16.88 -11.43
N LYS A 253 8.53 -17.91 -10.68
CA LYS A 253 7.23 -17.91 -9.99
C LYS A 253 7.11 -16.80 -8.96
N HIS A 254 8.16 -16.59 -8.15
CA HIS A 254 8.19 -15.49 -7.19
C HIS A 254 8.25 -14.13 -7.88
N LYS A 255 9.06 -14.00 -8.93
CA LYS A 255 9.16 -12.75 -9.72
C LYS A 255 7.79 -12.38 -10.32
N GLY A 256 7.09 -13.34 -10.93
CA GLY A 256 5.75 -13.14 -11.49
C GLY A 256 4.73 -12.72 -10.43
N LYS A 257 4.73 -13.40 -9.28
CA LYS A 257 3.88 -13.05 -8.13
C LYS A 257 4.13 -11.62 -7.63
N LEU A 258 5.39 -11.19 -7.53
CA LEU A 258 5.72 -9.82 -7.11
C LEU A 258 5.24 -8.78 -8.13
N ILE A 259 5.45 -9.02 -9.43
CA ILE A 259 4.95 -8.13 -10.48
C ILE A 259 3.43 -8.02 -10.38
N GLY A 260 2.74 -9.15 -10.29
CA GLY A 260 1.28 -9.19 -10.21
C GLY A 260 0.76 -8.49 -8.95
N ARG A 261 1.40 -8.71 -7.80
CA ARG A 261 1.02 -8.10 -6.52
C ARG A 261 1.19 -6.59 -6.52
N TRP A 262 2.32 -6.07 -6.99
CA TRP A 262 2.55 -4.63 -7.11
C TRP A 262 1.59 -3.98 -8.13
N PHE A 263 1.32 -4.66 -9.25
CA PHE A 263 0.35 -4.17 -10.23
C PHE A 263 -1.09 -4.19 -9.70
N GLY A 264 -1.48 -5.21 -8.94
CA GLY A 264 -2.77 -5.28 -8.26
C GLY A 264 -2.95 -4.12 -7.28
N ILE A 265 -1.93 -3.84 -6.47
CA ILE A 265 -1.91 -2.68 -5.56
C ILE A 265 -2.05 -1.36 -6.33
N LEU A 266 -1.30 -1.20 -7.44
CA LEU A 266 -1.43 -0.02 -8.30
C LEU A 266 -2.86 0.13 -8.83
N SER A 267 -3.47 -0.96 -9.30
CA SER A 267 -4.86 -0.95 -9.80
C SER A 267 -5.85 -0.55 -8.70
N GLU A 268 -5.69 -1.09 -7.49
CA GLU A 268 -6.52 -0.75 -6.34
C GLU A 268 -6.39 0.71 -5.90
N ILE A 269 -5.17 1.27 -5.94
CA ILE A 269 -4.92 2.68 -5.63
C ILE A 269 -5.50 3.56 -6.73
N ALA A 270 -5.36 3.17 -7.99
CA ALA A 270 -5.91 3.90 -9.14
C ALA A 270 -7.42 4.05 -9.07
N ASP A 271 -8.14 2.99 -8.66
CA ASP A 271 -9.60 3.07 -8.49
C ASP A 271 -10.01 4.02 -7.37
N LEU A 272 -9.25 4.03 -6.26
CA LEU A 272 -9.49 4.99 -5.18
C LEU A 272 -9.18 6.42 -5.64
N LEU A 273 -8.08 6.64 -6.36
CA LEU A 273 -7.74 7.95 -6.92
C LEU A 273 -8.81 8.45 -7.88
N ALA A 274 -9.31 7.60 -8.78
CA ALA A 274 -10.38 7.95 -9.69
C ALA A 274 -11.65 8.33 -8.92
N THR A 275 -12.02 7.56 -7.90
CA THR A 275 -13.19 7.85 -7.05
C THR A 275 -13.04 9.18 -6.32
N LEU A 276 -11.86 9.43 -5.73
CA LEU A 276 -11.56 10.69 -5.04
C LEU A 276 -11.56 11.86 -6.03
N TRP A 277 -11.00 11.68 -7.22
CA TRP A 277 -10.98 12.69 -8.28
C TRP A 277 -12.40 13.06 -8.73
N GLU A 278 -13.23 12.07 -9.05
CA GLU A 278 -14.59 12.27 -9.54
C GLU A 278 -15.53 12.88 -8.48
N SER A 279 -15.29 12.56 -7.20
CA SER A 279 -16.09 13.07 -6.08
C SER A 279 -15.62 14.41 -5.52
N SER A 280 -14.53 14.97 -6.03
CA SER A 280 -13.91 16.19 -5.51
C SER A 280 -13.93 17.34 -6.52
N ALA A 281 -13.89 18.57 -6.01
CA ALA A 281 -13.73 19.77 -6.83
C ALA A 281 -12.24 20.12 -7.07
N LEU A 282 -11.37 19.09 -7.18
CA LEU A 282 -9.95 19.30 -7.38
C LEU A 282 -9.69 19.88 -8.77
N GLN A 283 -8.83 20.90 -8.81
CA GLN A 283 -8.44 21.57 -10.03
C GLN A 283 -7.05 21.10 -10.43
N ARG A 284 -6.98 20.43 -11.59
CA ARG A 284 -5.76 19.77 -12.08
C ARG A 284 -4.61 20.74 -12.29
N ASP A 285 -4.93 21.90 -12.85
CA ASP A 285 -4.01 22.99 -13.16
C ASP A 285 -3.35 23.54 -11.89
N THR A 286 -4.08 23.71 -10.80
CA THR A 286 -3.57 24.38 -9.59
C THR A 286 -3.13 23.43 -8.49
N MET A 287 -3.69 22.22 -8.41
CA MET A 287 -3.47 21.24 -7.32
C MET A 287 -3.39 21.87 -5.93
N THR A 288 -4.24 22.87 -5.68
CA THR A 288 -4.27 23.61 -4.42
C THR A 288 -5.42 23.11 -3.55
N ALA A 289 -5.14 22.83 -2.28
CA ALA A 289 -6.16 22.45 -1.31
C ALA A 289 -7.14 23.61 -1.07
N ARG A 290 -8.44 23.31 -1.07
CA ARG A 290 -9.52 24.27 -0.81
C ARG A 290 -10.41 23.77 0.33
N PRO A 291 -11.14 24.67 1.03
CA PRO A 291 -12.17 24.26 1.96
C PRO A 291 -13.14 23.26 1.31
N GLY A 292 -13.40 22.15 1.98
CA GLY A 292 -14.24 21.06 1.45
C GLY A 292 -13.49 19.95 0.71
N ASN A 293 -12.22 20.15 0.34
CA ASN A 293 -11.41 19.06 -0.23
C ASN A 293 -11.01 18.08 0.86
N ASP A 294 -11.13 16.79 0.59
CA ASP A 294 -10.51 15.73 1.40
C ASP A 294 -9.01 15.60 1.04
N SER A 295 -8.24 16.63 1.41
CA SER A 295 -6.80 16.71 1.10
C SER A 295 -6.00 15.61 1.78
N SER A 296 -6.46 15.12 2.94
CA SER A 296 -5.85 14.00 3.64
C SER A 296 -5.98 12.71 2.84
N SER A 297 -7.19 12.33 2.41
CA SER A 297 -7.36 11.11 1.61
C SER A 297 -6.63 11.21 0.27
N TRP A 298 -6.69 12.38 -0.39
CA TRP A 298 -5.99 12.59 -1.66
C TRP A 298 -4.47 12.41 -1.50
N ASN A 299 -3.85 13.15 -0.59
CA ASN A 299 -2.39 13.16 -0.43
C ASN A 299 -1.85 11.79 -0.01
N HIS A 300 -2.51 11.10 0.93
CA HIS A 300 -2.10 9.75 1.30
C HIS A 300 -2.21 8.77 0.12
N THR A 301 -3.29 8.84 -0.66
CA THR A 301 -3.49 7.95 -1.80
C THR A 301 -2.50 8.26 -2.93
N ALA A 302 -2.20 9.55 -3.18
CA ALA A 302 -1.21 9.99 -4.15
C ALA A 302 0.21 9.53 -3.77
N ASN A 303 0.59 9.64 -2.48
CA ASN A 303 1.89 9.18 -2.00
C ASN A 303 2.01 7.65 -2.08
N ALA A 304 0.95 6.92 -1.68
CA ALA A 304 0.90 5.47 -1.84
C ALA A 304 1.06 5.07 -3.30
N TRP A 305 0.38 5.75 -4.23
CA TRP A 305 0.55 5.54 -5.66
C TRP A 305 2.00 5.74 -6.11
N ASN A 306 2.60 6.89 -5.75
CA ASN A 306 3.96 7.23 -6.17
C ASN A 306 4.97 6.20 -5.66
N ASN A 307 4.83 5.72 -4.42
CA ASN A 307 5.71 4.69 -3.89
C ASN A 307 5.47 3.31 -4.53
N ALA A 308 4.21 2.86 -4.67
CA ALA A 308 3.91 1.59 -5.34
C ALA A 308 4.41 1.58 -6.79
N ARG A 309 4.28 2.71 -7.50
CA ARG A 309 4.80 2.89 -8.85
C ARG A 309 6.31 2.75 -8.85
N LEU A 310 7.00 3.40 -7.91
CA LEU A 310 8.44 3.35 -7.80
C LEU A 310 8.93 1.92 -7.56
N HIS A 311 8.31 1.17 -6.65
CA HIS A 311 8.59 -0.24 -6.43
C HIS A 311 8.34 -1.10 -7.67
N TRP A 312 7.23 -0.90 -8.38
CA TRP A 312 6.94 -1.63 -9.60
C TRP A 312 7.97 -1.36 -10.71
N ILE A 313 8.38 -0.11 -10.90
CA ILE A 313 9.44 0.26 -11.86
C ILE A 313 10.78 -0.35 -11.44
N ALA A 314 11.15 -0.27 -10.16
CA ALA A 314 12.39 -0.85 -9.63
C ALA A 314 12.44 -2.37 -9.87
N LEU A 315 11.31 -3.07 -9.65
CA LEU A 315 11.19 -4.50 -9.94
C LEU A 315 11.39 -4.82 -11.43
N LEU A 316 10.73 -4.08 -12.32
CA LEU A 316 10.88 -4.30 -13.77
C LEU A 316 12.31 -4.01 -14.25
N ARG A 317 12.97 -2.99 -13.67
CA ARG A 317 14.38 -2.69 -13.94
C ARG A 317 15.29 -3.83 -13.46
N ALA A 318 15.12 -4.30 -12.22
CA ALA A 318 15.91 -5.41 -11.66
C ALA A 318 15.74 -6.72 -12.44
N LEU A 319 14.63 -6.88 -13.16
CA LEU A 319 14.36 -8.02 -14.05
C LEU A 319 14.79 -7.79 -15.51
N ASN A 320 15.31 -6.61 -15.84
CA ASN A 320 15.62 -6.19 -17.21
C ASN A 320 14.42 -6.29 -18.18
N LEU A 321 13.20 -5.99 -17.70
CA LEU A 321 11.96 -5.96 -18.48
C LEU A 321 11.67 -4.55 -19.01
N GLN A 322 12.64 -3.99 -19.74
CA GLN A 322 12.60 -2.61 -20.23
C GLN A 322 11.56 -2.42 -21.32
N THR A 323 11.31 -3.44 -22.15
CA THR A 323 10.23 -3.40 -23.15
C THR A 323 8.86 -3.24 -22.48
N MET A 324 8.65 -3.84 -21.30
CA MET A 324 7.41 -3.69 -20.55
C MET A 324 7.22 -2.24 -20.08
N LEU A 325 8.29 -1.64 -19.54
CA LEU A 325 8.33 -0.22 -19.16
C LEU A 325 8.19 0.72 -20.36
N THR A 326 8.62 0.29 -21.54
CA THR A 326 8.51 1.07 -22.78
C THR A 326 7.07 1.12 -23.26
N ALA A 327 6.36 -0.01 -23.20
CA ALA A 327 4.95 -0.12 -23.58
C ALA A 327 4.04 0.63 -22.60
N ILE A 328 4.24 0.47 -21.30
CA ILE A 328 3.41 1.07 -20.26
C ILE A 328 4.28 1.81 -19.27
N TYR A 329 4.16 3.13 -19.27
CA TYR A 329 4.78 3.98 -18.27
C TYR A 329 3.72 4.71 -17.46
N LEU A 330 3.62 4.34 -16.18
CA LEU A 330 2.66 4.93 -15.25
C LEU A 330 3.17 6.30 -14.77
N GLY A 331 2.34 7.34 -14.90
CA GLY A 331 2.67 8.68 -14.40
C GLY A 331 2.67 8.76 -12.86
N LYS A 332 3.33 9.78 -12.30
CA LYS A 332 3.16 10.16 -10.89
C LYS A 332 1.80 10.82 -10.65
N VAL A 333 1.37 10.88 -9.41
CA VAL A 333 0.20 11.63 -8.96
C VAL A 333 0.65 12.81 -8.12
N GLN A 334 0.21 14.01 -8.48
CA GLN A 334 0.57 15.23 -7.77
C GLN A 334 -0.21 15.34 -6.45
N PRO A 335 0.47 15.45 -5.29
CA PRO A 335 -0.20 15.79 -4.03
C PRO A 335 -0.71 17.24 -4.07
N LEU A 336 -1.73 17.54 -3.28
CA LEU A 336 -2.23 18.90 -3.10
C LEU A 336 -1.24 19.73 -2.27
N SER A 337 -0.99 20.95 -2.76
CA SER A 337 -0.29 22.00 -2.01
C SER A 337 -1.30 22.82 -1.19
N PHE A 338 -0.85 23.30 -0.03
CA PHE A 338 -1.61 24.26 0.80
C PHE A 338 -1.27 25.72 0.47
N ILE A 339 -0.35 25.95 -0.48
CA ILE A 339 0.06 27.26 -0.96
C ILE A 339 -0.50 27.43 -2.38
N LYS A 340 -1.13 28.57 -2.68
CA LYS A 340 -1.67 28.87 -4.02
C LYS A 340 -0.56 28.78 -5.07
N ALA A 341 -0.83 28.09 -6.17
CA ALA A 341 0.15 27.82 -7.24
C ALA A 341 0.90 29.08 -7.72
N GLU A 342 0.21 30.22 -7.85
CA GLU A 342 0.77 31.50 -8.33
C GLU A 342 1.81 32.14 -7.38
N THR A 343 1.70 31.95 -6.06
CA THR A 343 2.71 32.37 -5.07
C THR A 343 3.71 31.27 -4.72
N SER A 344 3.42 30.03 -5.13
CA SER A 344 4.21 28.84 -4.85
C SER A 344 5.38 28.68 -5.81
N LEU A 345 5.25 29.08 -7.09
CA LEU A 345 6.28 28.87 -8.14
C LEU A 345 7.63 29.57 -7.88
N SER A 346 7.68 30.60 -7.03
CA SER A 346 8.92 31.25 -6.59
C SER A 346 9.50 30.68 -5.27
N LYS A 347 8.74 29.85 -4.54
CA LYS A 347 9.13 29.29 -3.22
C LYS A 347 9.17 27.76 -3.16
N THR A 348 8.64 27.05 -4.15
CA THR A 348 8.75 25.59 -4.26
C THR A 348 10.13 25.19 -4.74
N ASN A 349 10.67 24.11 -4.18
CA ASN A 349 11.87 23.48 -4.72
C ASN A 349 11.64 23.10 -6.20
N ALA A 350 12.72 23.12 -7.00
CA ALA A 350 12.64 22.86 -8.44
C ALA A 350 12.03 21.48 -8.76
N ALA A 351 12.22 20.50 -7.87
CA ALA A 351 11.67 19.15 -8.00
C ALA A 351 10.14 19.12 -8.02
N SER A 352 9.48 19.78 -7.05
CA SER A 352 8.02 19.82 -6.97
C SER A 352 7.40 20.53 -8.17
N LYS A 353 8.05 21.59 -8.66
CA LYS A 353 7.64 22.30 -9.87
C LYS A 353 7.69 21.39 -11.10
N ASN A 354 8.77 20.62 -11.25
CA ASN A 354 8.97 19.73 -12.39
C ASN A 354 7.97 18.56 -12.38
N ASP A 355 7.69 17.96 -11.23
CA ASP A 355 6.66 16.91 -11.10
C ASP A 355 5.27 17.44 -11.45
N TRP A 356 4.93 18.67 -11.04
CA TRP A 356 3.66 19.32 -11.41
C TRP A 356 3.54 19.55 -12.93
N LEU A 357 4.59 20.04 -13.60
CA LEU A 357 4.58 20.24 -15.05
C LEU A 357 4.35 18.92 -15.81
N LEU A 358 4.94 17.82 -15.34
CA LEU A 358 4.72 16.50 -15.92
C LEU A 358 3.32 15.96 -15.62
N TRP A 359 2.79 16.17 -14.41
CA TRP A 359 1.42 15.83 -14.04
C TRP A 359 0.38 16.49 -14.94
N LEU A 360 0.58 17.75 -15.34
CA LEU A 360 -0.34 18.44 -16.25
C LEU A 360 -0.33 17.87 -17.66
N ALA A 361 0.83 17.42 -18.13
CA ALA A 361 1.03 17.05 -19.52
C ALA A 361 0.81 15.56 -19.83
N LEU A 362 1.00 14.69 -18.84
CA LEU A 362 0.82 13.24 -18.99
C LEU A 362 -0.63 12.82 -18.71
N PRO A 363 -1.13 11.70 -19.27
CA PRO A 363 -2.45 11.19 -18.91
C PRO A 363 -2.57 10.83 -17.43
N LEU A 364 -3.80 10.84 -16.90
CA LEU A 364 -4.01 10.48 -15.50
C LEU A 364 -3.73 8.97 -15.32
N PRO A 365 -3.03 8.54 -14.26
CA PRO A 365 -2.56 7.15 -14.23
C PRO A 365 -3.67 6.09 -14.17
N TRP A 366 -4.82 6.42 -13.58
CA TRP A 366 -5.99 5.55 -13.59
C TRP A 366 -6.66 5.46 -14.97
N GLU A 367 -6.51 6.46 -15.84
CA GLU A 367 -6.97 6.37 -17.24
C GLU A 367 -6.07 5.44 -18.05
N VAL A 368 -4.76 5.50 -17.79
CA VAL A 368 -3.78 4.59 -18.40
C VAL A 368 -4.04 3.16 -18.00
N LEU A 369 -4.17 2.88 -16.69
CA LEU A 369 -4.44 1.51 -16.20
C LEU A 369 -5.76 0.94 -16.70
N ARG A 370 -6.78 1.78 -16.93
CA ARG A 370 -8.07 1.37 -17.50
C ARG A 370 -8.04 1.25 -19.03
N GLY A 371 -6.88 1.45 -19.67
CA GLY A 371 -6.73 1.40 -21.13
C GLY A 371 -7.44 2.54 -21.88
N ARG A 372 -7.85 3.61 -21.19
CA ARG A 372 -8.54 4.77 -21.81
C ARG A 372 -7.57 5.75 -22.45
N GLN A 373 -6.31 5.76 -21.99
CA GLN A 373 -5.25 6.63 -22.49
C GLN A 373 -3.94 5.84 -22.61
N ILE A 374 -3.07 6.29 -23.52
CA ILE A 374 -1.76 5.68 -23.74
C ILE A 374 -0.65 6.56 -23.14
N CYS A 375 0.16 5.97 -22.27
CA CYS A 375 1.36 6.61 -21.73
C CYS A 375 2.55 5.67 -21.88
N SER A 376 3.34 5.87 -22.94
CA SER A 376 4.58 5.15 -23.19
C SER A 376 5.77 5.86 -22.53
N ARG A 377 6.88 5.15 -22.36
CA ARG A 377 8.15 5.75 -21.91
C ARG A 377 8.58 6.92 -22.79
N GLN A 378 8.50 6.75 -24.11
CA GLN A 378 8.85 7.79 -25.08
C GLN A 378 8.03 9.06 -24.90
N ARG A 379 6.73 8.94 -24.57
CA ARG A 379 5.88 10.11 -24.28
C ARG A 379 6.39 10.88 -23.06
N VAL A 380 6.83 10.18 -22.02
CA VAL A 380 7.39 10.79 -20.80
C VAL A 380 8.73 11.46 -21.11
N GLU A 381 9.64 10.76 -21.79
CA GLU A 381 10.96 11.30 -22.17
C GLU A 381 10.82 12.55 -23.05
N ASN A 382 9.91 12.52 -24.04
CA ASN A 382 9.60 13.69 -24.88
C ASN A 382 9.08 14.86 -24.05
N GLN A 383 8.26 14.59 -23.02
CA GLN A 383 7.74 15.65 -22.17
C GLN A 383 8.82 16.22 -21.23
N CYS A 384 9.67 15.37 -20.65
CA CYS A 384 10.83 15.81 -19.87
C CYS A 384 11.75 16.68 -20.72
N ALA A 385 12.06 16.28 -21.95
CA ALA A 385 12.90 17.04 -22.88
C ALA A 385 12.28 18.41 -23.21
N ARG A 386 10.96 18.45 -23.51
CA ARG A 386 10.24 19.71 -23.77
C ARG A 386 10.29 20.69 -22.59
N GLN A 387 10.24 20.16 -21.36
CA GLN A 387 10.26 20.95 -20.14
C GLN A 387 11.68 21.17 -19.57
N ARG A 388 12.72 20.66 -20.24
CA ARG A 388 14.12 20.68 -19.79
C ARG A 388 14.30 20.10 -18.37
N ILE A 389 13.57 19.03 -18.08
CA ILE A 389 13.62 18.30 -16.81
C ILE A 389 14.60 17.14 -16.96
N ASP A 390 15.54 17.01 -16.03
CA ASP A 390 16.35 15.80 -15.91
C ASP A 390 15.50 14.67 -15.27
N PRO A 391 15.14 13.62 -16.03
CA PRO A 391 14.29 12.56 -15.50
C PRO A 391 14.95 11.75 -14.37
N ALA A 392 16.29 11.65 -14.35
CA ALA A 392 17.00 10.87 -13.34
C ALA A 392 16.89 11.51 -11.94
N SER A 393 16.87 12.84 -11.89
CA SER A 393 16.73 13.61 -10.65
C SER A 393 15.36 13.51 -9.96
N LEU A 394 14.37 12.88 -10.60
CA LEU A 394 12.97 12.90 -10.18
C LEU A 394 12.27 11.54 -10.32
N ASP A 395 12.97 10.42 -10.32
CA ASP A 395 12.36 9.07 -10.44
C ASP A 395 11.45 8.90 -11.69
N TRP A 396 11.80 9.62 -12.76
CA TRP A 396 11.25 9.48 -14.10
C TRP A 396 12.17 8.59 -14.93
N PRO A 397 11.76 8.10 -16.12
CA PRO A 397 12.59 7.19 -16.89
C PRO A 397 13.80 7.97 -17.41
N ALA A 398 15.00 7.61 -16.94
CA ALA A 398 16.23 8.04 -17.57
C ALA A 398 16.46 7.24 -18.87
N PRO A 399 17.11 7.82 -19.89
CA PRO A 399 17.49 7.07 -21.10
C PRO A 399 18.35 5.86 -20.71
N GLN A 400 18.02 4.66 -21.21
CA GLN A 400 18.84 3.46 -21.00
C GLN A 400 19.07 2.74 -22.33
N THR A 401 20.28 2.21 -22.50
CA THR A 401 20.76 1.51 -23.70
C THR A 401 20.79 -0.02 -23.54
N SER A 402 20.22 -0.56 -22.47
CA SER A 402 20.35 -1.99 -22.17
C SER A 402 19.53 -2.87 -23.12
N THR A 403 20.11 -4.02 -23.46
CA THR A 403 19.44 -5.11 -24.16
C THR A 403 18.35 -5.71 -23.27
N ASP A 404 17.15 -5.81 -23.81
CA ASP A 404 15.98 -6.31 -23.08
C ASP A 404 16.06 -7.84 -22.89
N ASN A 405 15.77 -8.31 -21.69
CA ASN A 405 15.60 -9.74 -21.45
C ASN A 405 14.16 -10.11 -21.78
N HIS A 406 13.96 -11.02 -22.73
CA HIS A 406 12.64 -11.57 -22.96
C HIS A 406 12.17 -12.34 -21.70
N PRO A 407 10.99 -12.02 -21.14
CA PRO A 407 10.50 -12.73 -19.97
C PRO A 407 10.30 -14.22 -20.28
N SER A 408 10.67 -15.09 -19.34
CA SER A 408 10.49 -16.53 -19.52
C SER A 408 8.99 -16.88 -19.67
N PRO A 409 8.66 -17.98 -20.37
CA PRO A 409 7.27 -18.44 -20.48
C PRO A 409 6.61 -18.65 -19.11
N THR A 410 7.36 -19.19 -18.14
CA THR A 410 6.91 -19.38 -16.75
C THR A 410 6.56 -18.06 -16.09
N LEU A 411 7.41 -17.04 -16.25
CA LEU A 411 7.16 -15.70 -15.71
C LEU A 411 5.88 -15.11 -16.30
N ILE A 412 5.72 -15.17 -17.63
CA ILE A 412 4.51 -14.68 -18.32
C ILE A 412 3.26 -15.42 -17.83
N GLN A 413 3.33 -16.74 -17.68
CA GLN A 413 2.20 -17.55 -17.24
C GLN A 413 1.73 -17.15 -15.83
N VAL A 414 2.66 -16.95 -14.91
CA VAL A 414 2.33 -16.50 -13.55
C VAL A 414 1.75 -15.07 -13.57
N ILE A 415 2.28 -14.17 -14.40
CA ILE A 415 1.70 -12.82 -14.56
C ILE A 415 0.26 -12.90 -15.12
N LYS A 416 -0.02 -13.82 -16.05
CA LYS A 416 -1.39 -14.04 -16.57
C LYS A 416 -2.37 -14.48 -15.49
N GLU A 417 -1.93 -15.34 -14.59
CA GLU A 417 -2.74 -15.86 -13.49
C GLU A 417 -2.95 -14.80 -12.40
N ASP A 418 -1.89 -14.13 -11.96
CA ASP A 418 -1.94 -13.21 -10.82
C ASP A 418 -2.34 -11.77 -11.20
N ALA A 419 -2.13 -11.35 -12.46
CA ALA A 419 -2.46 -10.02 -12.95
C ALA A 419 -2.97 -10.03 -14.40
N PRO A 420 -4.15 -10.64 -14.66
CA PRO A 420 -4.74 -10.69 -15.99
C PRO A 420 -4.97 -9.29 -16.59
N ALA A 421 -5.26 -8.29 -15.75
CA ALA A 421 -5.40 -6.90 -16.16
C ALA A 421 -4.10 -6.31 -16.76
N LEU A 422 -2.92 -6.66 -16.21
CA LEU A 422 -1.63 -6.24 -16.77
C LEU A 422 -1.42 -6.83 -18.16
N ILE A 423 -1.76 -8.10 -18.36
CA ILE A 423 -1.64 -8.76 -19.66
C ILE A 423 -2.54 -8.11 -20.70
N ASN A 424 -3.79 -7.80 -20.33
CA ASN A 424 -4.70 -7.11 -21.23
C ASN A 424 -4.19 -5.73 -21.60
N LEU A 425 -3.64 -5.00 -20.63
CA LEU A 425 -3.02 -3.70 -20.85
C LEU A 425 -1.81 -3.83 -21.80
N LEU A 426 -0.92 -4.79 -21.55
CA LEU A 426 0.25 -5.04 -22.41
C LEU A 426 -0.13 -5.39 -23.84
N LYS A 427 -1.17 -6.22 -24.04
CA LYS A 427 -1.72 -6.52 -25.37
C LYS A 427 -2.26 -5.25 -26.05
N ALA A 428 -3.01 -4.42 -25.33
CA ALA A 428 -3.57 -3.17 -25.86
C ALA A 428 -2.47 -2.17 -26.28
N HIS A 429 -1.29 -2.26 -25.65
CA HIS A 429 -0.12 -1.43 -26.00
C HIS A 429 0.87 -2.13 -26.96
N GLY A 430 0.48 -3.24 -27.59
CA GLY A 430 1.27 -3.90 -28.62
C GLY A 430 2.53 -4.62 -28.11
N TYR A 431 2.61 -4.89 -26.80
CA TYR A 431 3.76 -5.61 -26.22
C TYR A 431 3.82 -7.06 -26.68
N PHE A 432 2.67 -7.72 -26.71
CA PHE A 432 2.55 -9.07 -27.26
C PHE A 432 2.15 -8.97 -28.74
N PRO A 433 2.74 -9.80 -29.63
CA PRO A 433 2.25 -9.90 -30.99
C PRO A 433 0.77 -10.27 -31.00
N ALA A 434 0.00 -9.69 -31.92
CA ALA A 434 -1.38 -10.07 -32.17
C ALA A 434 -1.41 -11.49 -32.75
N ASN A 435 -1.43 -12.50 -31.87
CA ASN A 435 -1.30 -13.94 -32.14
C ASN A 435 -0.03 -14.35 -32.94
N PRO A 436 0.89 -15.13 -32.37
CA PRO A 436 1.38 -16.29 -33.11
C PRO A 436 0.25 -17.33 -33.14
N GLY A 437 0.00 -17.94 -34.30
CA GLY A 437 -1.03 -18.98 -34.46
C GLY A 437 -0.91 -20.14 -33.49
#